data_AF-X0R8G2-F1
#
_entry.id   AF-X0R8G2-F1
#
_cell.length_a   1.000
_cell.length_b   1.000
_cell.length_c   1.000
_cell.angle_alpha   90.00
_cell.angle_beta   90.00
_cell.angle_gamma   90.00
#
_symmetry.space_group_name_H-M   'P 1'
#
loop_
_entity.id
_entity.type
_entity.pdbx_description
1 polymer ?
#
loop_
_entity_poly.entity_id
_entity_poly.type
_entity_poly.pdbx_seq_one_letter_code
_entity_poly.pdbx_strand_id
1 'polypeptide(L)'
;MKIIDYDKLHATFKPSGYISNDANNMANSLICELYIQSGSGLARFLNVDSCFDNHMAMRVWVQKRLDANSDYVLDEMRGQLQSALYELLPHTGYGY
;
A
#
# COMPACT_ATOMS: atom_id res chain seq x y z
N MET A 1 -5.72 -10.55 37.89
CA MET A 1 -6.32 -9.82 36.75
C MET A 1 -5.32 -9.85 35.62
N LYS A 2 -5.66 -10.35 34.42
CA LYS A 2 -4.74 -10.28 33.26
C LYS A 2 -4.85 -8.87 32.68
N ILE A 3 -3.75 -8.11 32.75
CA ILE A 3 -3.64 -6.83 32.04
C ILE A 3 -3.42 -7.18 30.57
N ILE A 4 -4.36 -6.80 29.71
CA ILE A 4 -4.19 -6.90 28.26
C ILE A 4 -3.42 -5.65 27.84
N ASP A 5 -2.20 -5.87 27.34
CA ASP A 5 -1.39 -4.86 26.70
C ASP A 5 -1.98 -4.60 25.30
N TYR A 6 -2.77 -3.54 25.19
CA TYR A 6 -3.49 -3.20 23.96
C TYR A 6 -2.55 -2.75 22.84
N ASP A 7 -1.44 -2.08 23.16
CA ASP A 7 -0.46 -1.66 22.16
C ASP A 7 0.26 -2.88 21.57
N LYS A 8 0.66 -3.84 22.42
CA LYS A 8 1.20 -5.12 21.98
C LYS A 8 0.19 -5.97 21.24
N LEU A 9 -1.08 -5.96 21.65
CA LEU A 9 -2.14 -6.65 20.92
C LEU A 9 -2.35 -6.03 19.53
N HIS A 10 -2.36 -4.70 19.43
CA HIS A 10 -2.53 -3.98 18.17
C HIS A 10 -1.32 -4.13 17.24
N ALA A 11 -0.10 -4.23 17.78
CA ALA A 11 1.10 -4.57 17.03
C ALA A 11 1.13 -6.03 16.55
N THR A 12 0.67 -6.97 17.39
CA THR A 12 0.61 -8.42 17.08
C THR A 12 -0.49 -8.74 16.07
N PHE A 13 -1.61 -8.04 16.16
CA PHE A 13 -2.80 -8.22 15.32
C PHE A 13 -3.12 -6.97 14.52
N LYS A 14 -2.11 -6.30 13.93
CA LYS A 14 -2.31 -5.21 12.96
C LYS A 14 -3.42 -5.65 11.99
N PRO A 15 -4.62 -5.04 12.00
CA PRO A 15 -5.68 -5.45 11.09
C PRO A 15 -5.20 -5.35 9.65
N SER A 16 -5.81 -6.10 8.73
CA SER A 16 -5.45 -6.05 7.30
C SER A 16 -5.59 -4.65 6.66
N GLY A 17 -6.20 -3.70 7.37
CA GLY A 17 -6.29 -2.28 7.04
C GLY A 17 -5.64 -1.32 8.05
N TYR A 18 -4.71 -1.74 8.92
CA TYR A 18 -3.87 -0.79 9.67
C TYR A 18 -2.94 -0.07 8.70
N ILE A 19 -2.98 1.26 8.67
CA ILE A 19 -2.13 2.10 7.81
C ILE A 19 -1.39 3.10 8.71
N SER A 20 -0.06 3.19 8.60
CA SER A 20 0.73 4.22 9.26
C SER A 20 0.50 5.59 8.62
N ASN A 21 0.84 6.67 9.33
CA ASN A 21 0.74 8.02 8.75
C ASN A 21 1.60 8.17 7.47
N ASP A 22 2.79 7.57 7.46
CA ASP A 22 3.72 7.61 6.33
C ASP A 22 3.18 6.81 5.14
N ALA A 23 2.65 5.60 5.37
CA ALA A 23 2.00 4.81 4.33
C ALA A 23 0.78 5.53 3.75
N ASN A 24 -0.02 6.18 4.60
CA ASN A 24 -1.18 6.96 4.20
C ASN A 24 -0.79 8.17 3.33
N ASN A 25 0.28 8.88 3.69
CA ASN A 25 0.77 10.05 2.95
C ASN A 25 1.39 9.66 1.62
N MET A 26 2.24 8.63 1.57
CA MET A 26 2.80 8.09 0.32
C MET A 26 1.69 7.59 -0.62
N ALA A 27 0.73 6.83 -0.10
CA ALA A 27 -0.39 6.33 -0.89
C ALA A 27 -1.25 7.48 -1.43
N ASN A 28 -1.49 8.54 -0.66
CA ASN A 28 -2.18 9.75 -1.15
C ASN A 28 -1.45 10.41 -2.31
N SER A 29 -0.13 10.60 -2.19
CA SER A 29 0.69 11.16 -3.28
C SER A 29 0.57 10.30 -4.56
N LEU A 30 0.75 8.98 -4.44
CA LEU A 30 0.64 8.06 -5.58
C LEU A 30 -0.77 8.02 -6.19
N ILE A 31 -1.82 8.08 -5.38
CA ILE A 31 -3.23 8.15 -5.84
C ILE A 31 -3.45 9.42 -6.67
N CYS A 32 -2.95 10.57 -6.21
CA CYS A 32 -3.07 11.84 -6.92
C CYS A 32 -2.24 11.87 -8.22
N GLU A 33 -0.99 11.42 -8.18
CA GLU A 33 -0.07 11.48 -9.32
C GLU A 33 -0.43 10.52 -10.45
N LEU A 34 -0.92 9.32 -10.10
CA LEU A 34 -1.35 8.31 -11.07
C LEU A 34 -2.85 8.42 -11.41
N TYR A 35 -3.53 9.47 -10.93
CA TYR A 35 -4.97 9.73 -11.11
C TYR A 35 -5.85 8.49 -10.79
N ILE A 36 -5.50 7.76 -9.72
CA ILE A 36 -6.20 6.53 -9.34
C ILE A 36 -7.63 6.86 -8.92
N GLN A 37 -8.59 6.45 -9.75
CA GLN A 37 -10.00 6.64 -9.47
C GLN A 37 -10.45 5.81 -8.26
N SER A 38 -11.33 6.40 -7.45
CA SER A 38 -12.12 5.63 -6.49
C SER A 38 -12.98 4.61 -7.24
N GLY A 39 -13.01 3.38 -6.75
CA GLY A 39 -13.56 2.24 -7.47
C GLY A 39 -12.96 0.93 -6.98
N SER A 40 -13.05 -0.13 -7.77
CA SER A 40 -12.52 -1.45 -7.44
C SER A 40 -11.69 -2.05 -8.57
N GLY A 41 -10.99 -3.14 -8.28
CA GLY A 41 -10.17 -3.90 -9.23
C GLY A 41 -8.66 -3.79 -8.96
N LEU A 42 -8.17 -2.65 -8.48
CA LEU A 42 -6.73 -2.46 -8.22
C LEU A 42 -6.19 -3.42 -7.14
N ALA A 43 -7.02 -3.78 -6.16
CA ALA A 43 -6.68 -4.75 -5.10
C ALA A 43 -6.10 -6.07 -5.65
N ARG A 44 -6.63 -6.57 -6.78
CA ARG A 44 -6.18 -7.81 -7.42
C ARG A 44 -4.77 -7.67 -8.01
N PHE A 45 -4.45 -6.53 -8.61
CA PHE A 45 -3.12 -6.26 -9.18
C PHE A 45 -2.06 -6.04 -8.08
N LEU A 46 -2.48 -5.42 -6.96
CA LEU A 46 -1.61 -5.17 -5.81
C LEU A 46 -1.45 -6.38 -4.87
N ASN A 47 -2.12 -7.50 -5.13
CA ASN A 47 -2.14 -8.69 -4.26
C ASN A 47 -2.51 -8.36 -2.80
N VAL A 48 -3.56 -7.55 -2.65
CA VAL A 48 -4.21 -7.23 -1.37
C VAL A 48 -5.65 -7.74 -1.38
N ASP A 49 -6.33 -7.68 -0.24
CA ASP A 49 -7.68 -8.22 -0.12
C ASP A 49 -8.65 -7.51 -1.09
N SER A 50 -9.40 -8.30 -1.85
CA SER A 50 -10.39 -7.83 -2.83
C SER A 50 -11.56 -7.05 -2.22
N CYS A 51 -11.73 -7.07 -0.89
CA CYS A 51 -12.72 -6.22 -0.22
C CYS A 51 -12.34 -4.72 -0.21
N PHE A 52 -11.08 -4.37 -0.50
CA PHE A 52 -10.64 -2.99 -0.53
C PHE A 52 -10.94 -2.29 -1.87
N ASP A 53 -11.44 -1.06 -1.79
CA ASP A 53 -11.46 -0.13 -2.92
C ASP A 53 -10.02 0.22 -3.38
N ASN A 54 -9.88 0.86 -4.54
CA ASN A 54 -8.58 1.17 -5.13
C ASN A 54 -7.68 2.05 -4.22
N HIS A 55 -8.26 2.95 -3.43
CA HIS A 55 -7.50 3.83 -2.55
C HIS A 55 -7.04 3.09 -1.30
N MET A 56 -7.92 2.31 -0.68
CA MET A 56 -7.56 1.47 0.47
C MET A 56 -6.59 0.35 0.07
N ALA A 57 -6.77 -0.24 -1.12
CA ALA A 57 -5.84 -1.21 -1.69
C ALA A 57 -4.44 -0.63 -1.86
N MET A 58 -4.32 0.61 -2.37
CA MET A 58 -3.04 1.31 -2.47
C MET A 58 -2.42 1.55 -1.09
N ARG A 59 -3.20 2.01 -0.10
CA ARG A 59 -2.73 2.20 1.29
C ARG A 59 -2.18 0.92 1.91
N VAL A 60 -2.93 -0.18 1.81
CA VAL A 60 -2.53 -1.50 2.34
C VAL A 60 -1.29 -2.03 1.61
N TRP A 61 -1.18 -1.82 0.31
CA TRP A 61 -0.02 -2.24 -0.47
C TRP A 61 1.25 -1.45 -0.09
N VAL A 62 1.15 -0.12 0.03
CA VAL A 62 2.24 0.73 0.53
C VAL A 62 2.62 0.30 1.95
N GLN A 63 1.65 0.11 2.85
CA GLN A 63 1.92 -0.34 4.21
C GLN A 63 2.69 -1.67 4.25
N LYS A 64 2.28 -2.68 3.47
CA LYS A 64 3.01 -3.96 3.37
C LYS A 64 4.45 -3.78 2.88
N ARG A 65 4.69 -2.82 1.98
CA ARG A 65 6.03 -2.50 1.47
C ARG A 65 6.90 -1.78 2.51
N LEU A 66 6.31 -0.92 3.35
CA LEU A 66 7.00 -0.29 4.48
C LEU A 66 7.29 -1.31 5.60
N ASP A 67 6.33 -2.17 5.95
CA ASP A 67 6.52 -3.22 6.96
C ASP A 67 7.60 -4.25 6.55
N ALA A 68 7.89 -4.38 5.25
CA ALA A 68 8.98 -5.20 4.71
C ALA A 68 10.36 -4.51 4.71
N ASN A 69 10.43 -3.20 4.92
CA ASN A 69 11.67 -2.40 4.86
C ASN A 69 11.72 -1.45 6.08
N SER A 70 12.35 -1.88 7.18
CA SER A 70 12.40 -1.10 8.43
C SER A 70 13.15 0.23 8.30
N ASP A 71 14.20 0.27 7.48
CA ASP A 71 15.17 1.37 7.39
C ASP A 71 15.02 2.18 6.10
N TYR A 72 13.77 2.45 5.70
CA TYR A 72 13.44 3.14 4.45
C TYR A 72 13.59 4.67 4.56
N VAL A 73 14.17 5.29 3.53
CA VAL A 73 14.13 6.75 3.33
C VAL A 73 12.88 7.09 2.52
N LEU A 74 12.10 8.08 2.96
CA LEU A 74 10.78 8.40 2.40
C LEU A 74 10.80 8.61 0.86
N ASP A 75 11.73 9.43 0.37
CA ASP A 75 11.82 9.79 -1.05
C ASP A 75 12.31 8.61 -1.93
N GLU A 76 13.29 7.84 -1.45
CA GLU A 76 13.78 6.65 -2.16
C GLU A 76 12.69 5.58 -2.24
N MET A 77 12.00 5.34 -1.12
CA MET A 77 10.92 4.36 -1.04
C MET A 77 9.76 4.73 -1.97
N ARG A 78 9.43 6.01 -2.08
CA ARG A 78 8.43 6.50 -3.04
C ARG A 78 8.82 6.19 -4.49
N GLY A 79 10.08 6.42 -4.86
CA GLY A 79 10.60 6.07 -6.19
C GLY A 79 10.53 4.56 -6.47
N GLN A 80 10.87 3.73 -5.48
CA GLN A 80 10.76 2.27 -5.59
C GLN A 80 9.30 1.80 -5.73
N LEU A 81 8.37 2.39 -4.97
CA LEU A 81 6.93 2.10 -5.08
C LEU A 81 6.39 2.48 -6.46
N GLN A 82 6.77 3.65 -6.99
CA GLN A 82 6.37 4.07 -8.33
C GLN A 82 6.90 3.13 -9.42
N SER A 83 8.17 2.74 -9.37
CA SER A 83 8.76 1.76 -10.29
C SER A 83 8.05 0.40 -10.22
N ALA A 84 7.80 -0.11 -9.02
CA ALA A 84 7.08 -1.37 -8.82
C ALA A 84 5.62 -1.31 -9.32
N LEU A 85 4.97 -0.15 -9.31
CA LEU A 85 3.65 0.03 -9.92
C LEU A 85 3.72 -0.02 -11.45
N TYR A 86 4.76 0.57 -12.07
CA TYR A 86 4.96 0.48 -13.52
C TYR A 86 5.29 -0.95 -13.99
N GLU A 87 6.03 -1.74 -13.20
CA GLU A 87 6.28 -3.16 -13.48
C GLU A 87 5.02 -4.02 -13.39
N LEU A 88 4.05 -3.64 -12.55
CA LEU A 88 2.76 -4.33 -12.40
C LEU A 88 1.76 -3.99 -13.53
N LEU A 89 1.99 -2.90 -14.27
CA LEU A 89 1.18 -2.61 -15.46
C LEU A 89 1.56 -3.59 -16.58
N PRO A 90 0.56 -4.19 -17.27
CA PRO A 90 0.85 -4.95 -18.48
C PRO A 90 1.62 -4.04 -19.43
N HIS A 91 2.84 -4.43 -19.78
CA HIS A 91 3.59 -3.67 -20.78
C HIS A 91 2.74 -3.64 -22.05
N THR A 92 2.24 -2.46 -22.39
CA THR A 92 1.51 -2.21 -23.63
C THR A 92 2.51 -2.21 -24.78
N GLY A 93 3.01 -3.41 -25.08
CA GLY A 93 3.64 -3.74 -26.34
C GLY A 93 2.62 -3.56 -27.44
N TYR A 94 2.43 -2.31 -27.85
CA TYR A 94 1.84 -1.96 -29.13
C TYR A 94 2.76 -2.50 -30.22
N GLY A 95 2.60 -3.78 -30.52
CA GLY A 95 3.07 -4.38 -31.76
C GLY A 95 2.35 -3.66 -32.90
N TYR A 96 3.13 -2.96 -33.71
CA TYR A 96 2.72 -2.38 -34.99
C TYR A 96 2.34 -3.47 -36.00
#